data_AF-A0A316VMT9-F1
#
_entry.id   AF-A0A316VMT9-F1
#
_cell.length_a   1.000
_cell.length_b   1.000
_cell.length_c   1.000
_cell.angle_alpha   90.00
_cell.angle_beta   90.00
_cell.angle_gamma   90.00
#
_symmetry.space_group_name_H-M   'P 1'
#
loop_
_entity.id
_entity.type
_entity.pdbx_description
1 polymer ?
#
loop_
_entity_poly.entity_id
_entity_poly.type
_entity_poly.pdbx_seq_one_letter_code
_entity_poly.pdbx_strand_id
1 'polypeptide(L)'
;MDGDRKDRVDESTWHNDATHSKQGMQSTRYGHKAPRRISDPIKRIQKHKTVQERVQAKRKSEKRYQTQFTDKGIEKAKLTLKGAELETFLQKAKHYREVKRKASDKITEKRRKAAYLASKPQTPSKFKDSPAGPRDRAANQIPSKSKNSPAGSRDRAANLRAANEAAMSQLSARPRFMQKVNEAASSGTDKGKV
;
A
#
# COMPACT_ATOMS: atom_id res chain seq x y z
N MET A 1 -43.33 -25.16 2.59
CA MET A 1 -42.30 -25.34 1.53
C MET A 1 -42.22 -23.99 0.86
N ASP A 2 -41.57 -23.05 1.53
CA ASP A 2 -41.71 -21.63 1.28
C ASP A 2 -40.43 -21.13 0.62
N GLY A 3 -40.54 -20.87 -0.67
CA GLY A 3 -39.46 -20.41 -1.52
C GLY A 3 -39.27 -18.91 -1.39
N ASP A 4 -38.37 -18.49 -0.50
CA ASP A 4 -37.86 -17.12 -0.43
C ASP A 4 -36.91 -16.85 -1.62
N ARG A 5 -37.50 -16.47 -2.75
CA ARG A 5 -36.80 -15.82 -3.87
C ARG A 5 -36.42 -14.41 -3.44
N LYS A 6 -35.18 -14.22 -3.02
CA LYS A 6 -34.61 -12.88 -2.82
C LYS A 6 -34.36 -12.21 -4.16
N ASP A 7 -35.03 -11.07 -4.30
CA ASP A 7 -34.89 -10.11 -5.38
C ASP A 7 -33.42 -9.74 -5.60
N ARG A 8 -32.98 -10.03 -6.83
CA ARG A 8 -31.67 -9.67 -7.37
C ARG A 8 -31.79 -8.22 -7.84
N VAL A 9 -31.45 -7.29 -6.95
CA VAL A 9 -31.43 -5.86 -7.28
C VAL A 9 -30.33 -5.59 -8.29
N ASP A 10 -30.73 -5.03 -9.42
CA ASP A 10 -29.94 -4.77 -10.60
C ASP A 10 -28.72 -3.88 -10.32
N GLU A 11 -27.55 -4.39 -10.71
CA GLU A 11 -26.27 -3.69 -10.67
C GLU A 11 -26.25 -2.66 -11.81
N SER A 12 -26.75 -1.46 -11.50
CA SER A 12 -26.84 -0.32 -12.42
C SER A 12 -25.44 0.06 -12.87
N THR A 13 -25.10 -0.42 -14.07
CA THR A 13 -23.83 -0.17 -14.74
C THR A 13 -23.76 1.32 -15.07
N TRP A 14 -22.90 2.04 -14.37
CA TRP A 14 -22.57 3.45 -14.63
C TRP A 14 -22.03 3.62 -16.06
N HIS A 15 -22.92 3.79 -17.03
CA HIS A 15 -22.59 4.24 -18.37
C HIS A 15 -22.38 5.75 -18.28
N ASN A 16 -21.10 6.15 -18.32
CA ASN A 16 -20.74 7.55 -18.54
C ASN A 16 -20.99 7.85 -20.01
N ASP A 17 -22.14 8.45 -20.32
CA ASP A 17 -22.45 9.06 -21.61
C ASP A 17 -21.52 10.26 -21.84
N ALA A 18 -20.29 9.98 -22.25
CA ALA A 18 -19.40 10.95 -22.85
C ALA A 18 -19.85 11.15 -24.31
N THR A 19 -20.89 11.94 -24.52
CA THR A 19 -21.31 12.44 -25.84
C THR A 19 -20.18 13.27 -26.43
N HIS A 20 -19.29 12.63 -27.19
CA HIS A 20 -18.31 13.30 -28.01
C HIS A 20 -19.05 13.87 -29.23
N SER A 21 -19.43 15.14 -29.13
CA SER A 21 -19.85 15.96 -30.27
C SER A 21 -18.76 15.95 -31.34
N LYS A 22 -18.95 15.14 -32.37
CA LYS A 22 -18.17 15.19 -33.61
C LYS A 22 -18.75 16.30 -34.51
N GLN A 23 -18.53 17.56 -34.13
CA GLN A 23 -18.69 18.65 -35.10
C GLN A 23 -17.48 18.63 -36.03
N GLY A 24 -17.73 18.22 -37.28
CA GLY A 24 -16.77 18.29 -38.36
C GLY A 24 -16.36 19.73 -38.63
N MET A 25 -15.06 20.01 -38.47
CA MET A 25 -14.43 21.16 -39.10
C MET A 25 -13.92 20.74 -40.46
N GLN A 26 -14.56 21.28 -41.49
CA GLN A 26 -14.16 21.17 -42.88
C GLN A 26 -12.74 21.71 -43.04
N SER A 27 -11.89 20.87 -43.63
CA SER A 27 -10.50 21.17 -43.94
C SER A 27 -10.42 22.23 -45.05
N THR A 28 -10.11 23.46 -44.67
CA THR A 28 -9.70 24.50 -45.62
C THR A 28 -8.24 24.27 -46.02
N ARG A 29 -8.08 23.86 -47.28
CA ARG A 29 -7.08 24.30 -48.27
C ARG A 29 -5.76 24.87 -47.72
N TYR A 30 -4.66 24.17 -48.05
CA TYR A 30 -3.33 24.70 -48.35
C TYR A 30 -2.89 25.96 -47.58
N GLY A 31 -2.63 25.80 -46.28
CA GLY A 31 -1.82 26.73 -45.50
C GLY A 31 -0.48 26.08 -45.19
N HIS A 32 0.62 26.65 -45.66
CA HIS A 32 1.97 26.29 -45.23
C HIS A 32 2.03 26.29 -43.70
N LYS A 33 2.13 25.11 -43.08
CA LYS A 33 2.26 25.00 -41.62
C LYS A 33 3.60 25.61 -41.25
N ALA A 34 3.58 26.83 -40.71
CA ALA A 34 4.77 27.43 -40.10
C ALA A 34 5.41 26.41 -39.14
N PRO A 35 6.75 26.26 -39.14
CA PRO A 35 7.41 25.33 -38.24
C PRO A 35 7.00 25.69 -36.82
N ARG A 36 6.30 24.76 -36.15
CA ARG A 36 5.93 24.92 -34.74
C ARG A 36 7.23 25.13 -33.98
N ARG A 37 7.41 26.34 -33.43
CA ARG A 37 8.49 26.61 -32.48
C ARG A 37 8.38 25.56 -31.39
N ILE A 38 9.39 24.69 -31.30
CA ILE A 38 9.54 23.74 -30.22
C ILE A 38 9.76 24.61 -28.99
N SER A 39 8.70 24.94 -28.27
CA SER A 39 8.80 25.63 -26.99
C SER A 39 9.73 24.82 -26.10
N ASP A 40 10.63 25.48 -25.39
CA ASP A 40 11.56 24.82 -24.48
C ASP A 40 10.82 23.79 -23.61
N PRO A 41 11.37 22.58 -23.43
CA PRO A 41 10.71 21.53 -22.69
C PRO A 41 10.43 22.03 -21.26
N ILE A 42 9.15 22.16 -20.92
CA ILE A 42 8.70 22.56 -19.60
C ILE A 42 9.29 21.57 -18.59
N LYS A 43 10.25 22.03 -17.78
CA LYS A 43 10.87 21.23 -16.73
C LYS A 43 9.78 20.82 -15.74
N ARG A 44 9.51 19.52 -15.64
CA ARG A 44 8.55 18.98 -14.65
C ARG A 44 9.08 19.25 -13.25
N ILE A 45 8.38 20.08 -12.48
CA ILE A 45 8.72 20.39 -11.09
C ILE A 45 8.59 19.11 -10.26
N GLN A 46 9.71 18.64 -9.68
CA GLN A 46 9.69 17.54 -8.72
C GLN A 46 9.16 18.05 -7.37
N LYS A 47 7.97 17.58 -6.98
CA LYS A 47 7.33 17.96 -5.71
C LYS A 47 8.06 17.48 -4.45
N HIS A 48 8.82 16.39 -4.57
CA HIS A 48 9.56 15.77 -3.47
C HIS A 48 10.96 15.41 -3.94
N LYS A 49 11.96 15.68 -3.09
CA LYS A 49 13.37 15.43 -3.40
C LYS A 49 13.73 13.95 -3.24
N THR A 50 13.09 13.25 -2.29
CA THR A 50 13.40 11.84 -1.99
C THR A 50 12.17 10.94 -1.99
N VAL A 51 12.40 9.62 -2.14
CA VAL A 51 11.34 8.61 -2.04
C VAL A 51 10.74 8.58 -0.62
N GLN A 52 11.58 8.73 0.41
CA GLN A 52 11.12 8.77 1.80
C GLN A 52 10.16 9.95 2.04
N GLU A 53 10.50 11.13 1.52
CA GLU A 53 9.66 12.32 1.61
C GLU A 53 8.30 12.09 0.92
N ARG A 54 8.30 11.49 -0.26
CA ARG A 54 7.07 11.11 -0.98
C ARG A 54 6.20 10.14 -0.16
N VAL A 55 6.81 9.12 0.44
CA VAL A 55 6.09 8.16 1.29
C VAL A 55 5.53 8.84 2.54
N GLN A 56 6.30 9.71 3.19
CA GLN A 56 5.82 10.47 4.35
C GLN A 56 4.69 11.43 3.99
N ALA A 57 4.80 12.14 2.87
CA ALA A 57 3.75 13.02 2.36
C ALA A 57 2.46 12.23 2.11
N LYS A 58 2.55 11.06 1.48
CA LYS A 58 1.42 10.15 1.28
C LYS A 58 0.80 9.68 2.60
N ARG A 59 1.63 9.28 3.57
CA ARG A 59 1.15 8.88 4.91
C ARG A 59 0.43 10.03 5.63
N LYS A 60 0.98 11.25 5.54
CA LYS A 60 0.38 12.45 6.16
C LYS A 60 -0.95 12.80 5.50
N SER A 61 -1.05 12.76 4.17
CA SER A 61 -2.31 13.05 3.46
C SER A 61 -3.38 12.00 3.75
N GLU A 62 -3.01 10.72 3.76
CA GLU A 62 -3.91 9.62 4.10
C GLU A 62 -4.40 9.72 5.54
N LYS A 63 -3.52 10.05 6.49
CA LYS A 63 -3.89 10.28 7.90
C LYS A 63 -4.88 11.43 8.03
N ARG A 64 -4.64 12.56 7.36
CA ARG A 64 -5.56 13.71 7.36
C ARG A 64 -6.94 13.30 6.82
N TYR A 65 -6.97 12.61 5.69
CA TYR A 65 -8.21 12.12 5.09
C TYR A 65 -8.96 11.16 6.02
N GLN A 66 -8.26 10.24 6.68
CA GLN A 66 -8.85 9.33 7.66
C GLN A 66 -9.45 10.09 8.86
N THR A 67 -8.77 11.13 9.36
CA THR A 67 -9.27 11.90 10.50
C THR A 67 -10.53 12.71 10.19
N GLN A 68 -10.78 13.08 8.93
CA GLN A 68 -11.97 13.83 8.52
C GLN A 68 -13.27 13.04 8.69
N PHE A 69 -13.23 11.72 8.52
CA PHE A 69 -14.43 10.85 8.63
C PHE A 69 -14.61 10.21 10.02
N THR A 70 -13.82 10.65 11.00
CA THR A 70 -14.07 10.34 12.42
C THR A 70 -15.30 11.09 12.92
N ASP A 71 -15.90 10.66 14.04
CA ASP A 71 -17.10 11.33 14.58
C ASP A 71 -16.84 12.82 14.86
N LYS A 72 -15.69 13.14 15.48
CA LYS A 72 -15.23 14.52 15.70
C LYS A 72 -15.06 15.30 14.39
N GLY A 73 -14.61 14.64 13.32
CA GLY A 73 -14.45 15.25 12.01
C GLY A 73 -15.79 15.55 11.34
N ILE A 74 -16.76 14.64 11.48
CA ILE A 74 -18.13 14.81 10.99
C ILE A 74 -18.84 15.91 11.75
N GLU A 75 -18.70 15.99 13.08
CA GLU A 75 -19.25 17.06 13.90
C GLU A 75 -18.72 18.43 13.46
N LYS A 76 -17.40 18.55 13.28
CA LYS A 76 -16.79 19.77 12.74
C LYS A 76 -17.35 20.12 11.36
N ALA A 77 -17.48 19.14 10.47
CA ALA A 77 -18.03 19.35 9.14
C ALA A 77 -19.50 19.82 9.18
N LYS A 78 -20.32 19.30 10.10
CA LYS A 78 -21.71 19.75 10.31
C LYS A 78 -21.80 21.21 10.79
N LEU A 79 -20.81 21.68 11.53
CA LEU A 79 -20.74 23.08 11.97
C LEU A 79 -20.33 24.02 10.81
N THR A 80 -19.45 23.57 9.91
CA THR A 80 -18.88 24.40 8.84
C THR A 80 -19.64 24.32 7.52
N LEU A 81 -20.13 23.14 7.14
CA LEU A 81 -20.79 22.88 5.86
C LEU A 81 -22.30 22.82 6.05
N LYS A 82 -23.06 23.28 5.05
CA LYS A 82 -24.53 23.26 5.05
C LYS A 82 -25.08 22.81 3.69
N GLY A 83 -26.33 22.36 3.68
CA GLY A 83 -27.03 21.97 2.45
C GLY A 83 -26.39 20.78 1.71
N ALA A 84 -26.34 20.87 0.38
CA ALA A 84 -25.85 19.80 -0.49
C ALA A 84 -24.38 19.41 -0.23
N GLU A 85 -23.54 20.38 0.17
CA GLU A 85 -22.13 20.10 0.49
C GLU A 85 -22.00 19.22 1.72
N LEU A 86 -22.81 19.45 2.75
CA LEU A 86 -22.84 18.61 3.95
C LEU A 86 -23.33 17.21 3.61
N GLU A 87 -24.38 17.09 2.79
CA GLU A 87 -24.92 15.79 2.40
C GLU A 87 -23.90 14.95 1.64
N THR A 88 -23.25 15.53 0.61
CA THR A 88 -22.19 14.84 -0.14
C THR A 88 -21.01 14.44 0.75
N PHE A 89 -20.65 15.27 1.74
CA PHE A 89 -19.63 14.93 2.72
C PHE A 89 -20.05 13.74 3.59
N LEU A 90 -21.30 13.71 4.09
CA LEU A 90 -21.83 12.61 4.90
C LEU A 90 -21.92 11.30 4.10
N GLN A 91 -22.30 11.36 2.83
CA GLN A 91 -22.29 10.20 1.93
C GLN A 91 -20.88 9.64 1.76
N LYS A 92 -19.88 10.51 1.51
CA LYS A 92 -18.46 10.10 1.46
C LYS A 92 -17.99 9.48 2.77
N ALA A 93 -18.40 10.04 3.91
CA ALA A 93 -18.07 9.51 5.23
C ALA A 93 -18.64 8.11 5.46
N LYS A 94 -19.92 7.89 5.09
CA LYS A 94 -20.56 6.57 5.15
C LYS A 94 -19.82 5.55 4.29
N HIS A 95 -19.55 5.88 3.03
CA HIS A 95 -18.82 5.02 2.11
C HIS A 95 -17.43 4.66 2.65
N TYR A 96 -16.69 5.64 3.17
CA TYR A 96 -15.38 5.42 3.77
C TYR A 96 -15.43 4.41 4.94
N ARG A 97 -16.40 4.57 5.85
CA ARG A 97 -16.59 3.65 6.99
C ARG A 97 -16.92 2.24 6.52
N GLU A 98 -17.78 2.11 5.52
CA GLU A 98 -18.15 0.81 4.95
C GLU A 98 -16.95 0.10 4.32
N VAL A 99 -16.14 0.82 3.53
CA VAL A 99 -14.91 0.28 2.93
C VAL A 99 -13.94 -0.18 4.02
N LYS A 100 -13.77 0.60 5.10
CA LYS A 100 -12.91 0.23 6.23
C LYS A 100 -13.44 -0.98 6.99
N ARG A 101 -14.74 -1.07 7.21
CA ARG A 101 -15.39 -2.24 7.82
C ARG A 101 -15.16 -3.49 6.98
N LYS A 102 -15.46 -3.44 5.67
CA LYS A 102 -15.21 -4.56 4.74
C LYS A 102 -13.74 -4.99 4.72
N ALA A 103 -12.81 -4.04 4.77
CA ALA A 103 -11.37 -4.36 4.83
C ALA A 103 -11.00 -5.06 6.15
N SER A 104 -11.53 -4.59 7.28
CA SER A 104 -11.35 -5.24 8.59
C SER A 104 -11.93 -6.65 8.60
N ASP A 105 -13.16 -6.82 8.10
CA ASP A 105 -13.86 -8.10 8.04
C ASP A 105 -13.09 -9.13 7.18
N LYS A 106 -12.53 -8.68 6.05
CA LYS A 106 -11.65 -9.54 5.23
C LYS A 106 -10.39 -9.99 5.98
N ILE A 107 -9.82 -9.14 6.83
CA ILE A 107 -8.64 -9.49 7.63
C ILE A 107 -9.01 -10.49 8.72
N THR A 108 -10.13 -10.28 9.42
CA THR A 108 -10.60 -11.20 10.47
C THR A 108 -10.97 -12.56 9.88
N GLU A 109 -11.62 -12.60 8.72
CA GLU A 109 -11.94 -13.84 8.00
C GLU A 109 -10.67 -14.59 7.59
N LYS A 110 -9.68 -13.90 7.01
CA LYS A 110 -8.38 -14.51 6.69
C LYS A 110 -7.70 -15.11 7.92
N ARG A 111 -7.74 -14.40 9.06
CA ARG A 111 -7.21 -14.91 10.33
C ARG A 111 -7.96 -16.15 10.83
N ARG A 112 -9.30 -16.14 10.77
CA ARG A 112 -10.13 -17.30 11.11
C ARG A 112 -9.81 -18.51 10.23
N LYS A 113 -9.69 -18.31 8.92
CA LYS A 113 -9.33 -19.39 7.98
C LYS A 113 -7.93 -19.94 8.24
N ALA A 114 -6.96 -19.06 8.53
CA ALA A 114 -5.61 -19.48 8.90
C ALA A 114 -5.60 -20.29 10.21
N ALA A 115 -6.34 -19.83 11.23
CA ALA A 115 -6.49 -20.56 12.48
C ALA A 115 -7.15 -21.93 12.29
N TYR A 116 -8.20 -22.00 11.46
CA TYR A 116 -8.85 -23.26 11.12
C TYR A 116 -7.89 -24.24 10.43
N LEU A 117 -7.12 -23.77 9.43
CA LEU A 117 -6.11 -24.59 8.76
C LEU A 117 -5.00 -25.04 9.70
N ALA A 118 -4.60 -24.22 10.67
CA ALA A 118 -3.62 -24.58 11.69
C ALA A 118 -4.17 -25.60 12.70
N SER A 119 -5.47 -25.55 13.01
CA SER A 119 -6.13 -26.50 13.91
C SER A 119 -6.49 -27.83 13.27
N LYS A 120 -6.44 -27.92 11.93
CA LYS A 120 -6.79 -29.15 11.22
C LYS A 120 -5.76 -30.22 11.57
N PRO A 121 -6.15 -31.32 12.22
CA PRO A 121 -5.20 -32.37 12.57
C PRO A 121 -4.55 -32.86 11.28
N GLN A 122 -3.21 -32.89 11.28
CA GLN A 122 -2.49 -33.55 10.21
C GLN A 122 -2.91 -35.01 10.26
N THR A 123 -3.85 -35.37 9.40
CA THR A 123 -4.20 -36.78 9.22
C THR A 123 -2.90 -37.46 8.81
N PRO A 124 -2.39 -38.44 9.58
CA PRO A 124 -1.19 -39.15 9.19
C PRO A 124 -1.45 -39.63 7.77
N SER A 125 -0.62 -39.14 6.85
CA SER A 125 -0.68 -39.51 5.45
C SER A 125 -0.59 -41.03 5.45
N LYS A 126 -1.73 -41.69 5.20
CA LYS A 126 -1.75 -43.13 4.96
C LYS A 126 -1.13 -43.34 3.59
N PHE A 127 0.19 -43.19 3.51
CA PHE A 127 1.02 -43.88 2.52
C PHE A 127 0.87 -45.37 2.82
N LYS A 128 -0.26 -45.93 2.38
CA LYS A 128 -0.33 -47.33 2.00
C LYS A 128 0.40 -47.38 0.67
N ASP A 129 1.64 -47.85 0.72
CA ASP A 129 2.21 -48.74 -0.29
C ASP A 129 1.77 -48.42 -1.71
N SER A 130 2.23 -47.29 -2.26
CA SER A 130 2.27 -47.14 -3.71
C SER A 130 3.46 -47.94 -4.20
N PRO A 131 3.25 -49.05 -4.95
CA PRO A 131 4.34 -49.82 -5.49
C PRO A 131 5.17 -48.92 -6.42
N ALA A 132 6.49 -49.06 -6.30
CA ALA A 132 7.48 -48.40 -7.13
C ALA A 132 7.21 -48.70 -8.62
N GLY A 133 6.49 -47.82 -9.30
CA GLY A 133 6.38 -47.82 -10.74
C GLY A 133 7.29 -46.74 -11.32
N PRO A 134 8.33 -47.09 -12.10
CA PRO A 134 9.07 -46.11 -12.89
C PRO A 134 8.14 -45.66 -14.01
N ARG A 135 7.60 -44.44 -13.90
CA ARG A 135 6.97 -43.77 -15.03
C ARG A 135 7.89 -42.69 -15.51
N ASP A 136 8.65 -43.06 -16.53
CA ASP A 136 9.29 -42.16 -17.48
C ASP A 136 8.28 -41.09 -17.92
N ARG A 137 8.38 -39.91 -17.33
CA ARG A 137 7.87 -38.66 -17.94
C ARG A 137 9.07 -37.80 -18.27
N ALA A 138 9.78 -38.26 -19.29
CA ALA A 138 10.71 -37.44 -20.02
C ALA A 138 9.96 -36.34 -20.80
N ALA A 139 10.59 -35.16 -20.79
CA ALA A 139 10.46 -34.08 -21.77
C ALA A 139 9.10 -33.37 -21.92
N ASN A 140 8.85 -32.42 -21.02
CA ASN A 140 8.47 -31.07 -21.43
C ASN A 140 9.08 -30.07 -20.44
N GLN A 141 10.41 -29.93 -20.54
CA GLN A 141 11.13 -28.82 -19.90
C GLN A 141 10.81 -27.53 -20.65
N ILE A 142 9.77 -26.84 -20.20
CA ILE A 142 9.76 -25.38 -20.31
C ILE A 142 10.70 -24.89 -19.20
N PRO A 143 11.73 -24.07 -19.49
CA PRO A 143 12.60 -23.52 -18.45
C PRO A 143 11.83 -22.47 -17.64
N SER A 144 10.96 -22.91 -16.74
CA SER A 144 10.41 -22.06 -15.70
C SER A 144 11.56 -21.75 -14.74
N LYS A 145 11.97 -20.49 -14.69
CA LYS A 145 12.86 -19.91 -13.69
C LYS A 145 12.24 -20.11 -12.29
N SER A 146 12.38 -21.31 -11.74
CA SER A 146 12.00 -21.66 -10.38
C SER A 146 13.05 -21.10 -9.42
N LYS A 147 12.78 -19.92 -8.88
CA LYS A 147 13.58 -19.26 -7.84
C LYS A 147 13.04 -19.54 -6.42
N ASN A 148 12.36 -20.67 -6.19
CA ASN A 148 11.75 -20.96 -4.89
C ASN A 148 11.96 -22.42 -4.48
N SER A 149 13.21 -22.84 -4.33
CA SER A 149 13.56 -24.01 -3.52
C SER A 149 13.54 -23.60 -2.03
N PRO A 150 12.84 -24.34 -1.14
CA PRO A 150 12.74 -24.03 0.29
C PRO A 150 14.07 -24.16 1.05
N ALA A 151 15.08 -24.79 0.43
CA ALA A 151 16.45 -24.78 0.93
C ALA A 151 17.04 -23.35 0.99
N GLY A 152 16.62 -22.44 0.10
CA GLY A 152 17.12 -21.06 0.06
C GLY A 152 16.41 -20.07 0.99
N SER A 153 15.32 -20.47 1.68
CA SER A 153 14.57 -19.53 2.55
C SER A 153 15.19 -19.33 3.93
N ARG A 154 15.91 -20.34 4.46
CA ARG A 154 16.63 -20.21 5.74
C ARG A 154 17.82 -19.26 5.60
N ASP A 155 18.60 -19.40 4.53
CA ASP A 155 19.74 -18.52 4.25
C ASP A 155 19.30 -17.09 3.94
N ARG A 156 18.14 -16.91 3.30
CA ARG A 156 17.55 -15.58 3.09
C ARG A 156 17.13 -14.92 4.40
N ALA A 157 16.55 -15.67 5.32
CA ALA A 157 16.14 -15.13 6.62
C ALA A 157 17.35 -14.75 7.49
N ALA A 158 18.42 -15.56 7.45
CA ALA A 158 19.69 -15.25 8.11
C ALA A 158 20.34 -14.00 7.48
N ASN A 159 20.42 -13.92 6.15
CA ASN A 159 20.94 -12.76 5.44
C ASN A 159 20.13 -11.48 5.72
N LEU A 160 18.80 -11.58 5.82
CA LEU A 160 17.95 -10.43 6.19
C LEU A 160 18.16 -9.97 7.63
N ARG A 161 18.40 -10.90 8.57
CA ARG A 161 18.75 -10.54 9.96
C ARG A 161 20.12 -9.87 10.03
N ALA A 162 21.14 -10.45 9.40
CA ALA A 162 22.49 -9.90 9.36
C ALA A 162 22.53 -8.52 8.69
N ALA A 163 21.81 -8.33 7.58
CA ALA A 163 21.72 -7.04 6.91
C ALA A 163 21.01 -5.98 7.76
N ASN A 164 19.96 -6.35 8.48
CA ASN A 164 19.26 -5.44 9.40
C ASN A 164 20.13 -5.08 10.62
N GLU A 165 20.86 -6.03 11.19
CA GLU A 165 21.82 -5.78 12.27
C GLU A 165 22.95 -4.85 11.82
N ALA A 166 23.53 -5.07 10.63
CA ALA A 166 24.55 -4.20 10.06
C ALA A 166 24.03 -2.78 9.80
N ALA A 167 22.81 -2.64 9.26
CA ALA A 167 22.19 -1.33 9.03
C ALA A 167 21.91 -0.58 10.34
N MET A 168 21.50 -1.28 11.40
CA MET A 168 21.29 -0.68 12.72
C MET A 168 22.60 -0.31 13.41
N SER A 169 23.66 -1.09 13.21
CA SER A 169 25.00 -0.75 13.71
C SER A 169 25.51 0.56 13.10
N GLN A 170 25.26 0.81 11.81
CA GLN A 170 25.60 2.09 11.16
C GLN A 170 24.82 3.29 11.71
N LEU A 171 23.62 3.09 12.26
CA LEU A 171 22.82 4.17 12.87
C LEU A 171 23.28 4.56 14.27
N SER A 172 24.05 3.71 14.96
CA SER A 172 24.65 4.02 16.27
C SER A 172 25.92 4.86 16.20
N ALA A 173 26.49 5.08 15.00
CA ALA A 173 27.59 6.02 14.82
C ALA A 173 27.06 7.45 14.99
N ARG A 174 27.05 7.92 16.25
CA ARG A 174 26.80 9.32 16.59
C ARG A 174 27.66 10.20 15.68
N PRO A 175 27.09 11.18 14.95
CA PRO A 175 27.88 12.11 14.18
C PRO A 175 28.89 12.79 15.13
N ARG A 176 30.17 12.83 14.73
CA ARG A 176 31.29 13.33 15.56
C ARG A 176 31.03 14.68 16.23
N PHE A 177 30.16 15.52 15.65
CA PHE A 177 29.72 16.78 16.24
C PHE A 177 29.02 16.62 17.62
N MET A 178 28.31 15.52 17.87
CA MET A 178 27.65 15.24 19.16
C MET A 178 28.55 14.60 20.21
N GLN A 179 29.79 14.26 19.87
CA GLN A 179 30.71 13.60 20.81
C GLN A 179 31.38 14.59 21.78
N LYS A 180 31.41 15.89 21.44
CA LYS A 180 32.05 16.95 22.23
C LYS A 180 31.26 17.45 23.45
N VAL A 181 30.01 17.00 23.64
CA VAL A 181 29.19 17.45 24.79
C VAL A 181 29.35 16.58 26.04
N ASN A 182 29.93 15.38 25.93
CA ASN A 182 30.06 14.48 27.08
C ASN A 182 31.41 14.58 27.80
N GLU A 183 32.46 15.12 27.18
CA GLU A 183 33.76 15.33 27.85
C GLU A 183 33.78 16.58 28.73
N ALA A 184 32.89 17.56 28.50
CA ALA A 184 32.81 18.77 29.32
C ALA A 184 32.06 18.59 30.65
N ALA A 185 31.47 17.42 30.91
CA ALA A 185 30.68 17.16 32.12
C ALA A 185 31.44 16.40 33.22
N SER A 186 32.68 15.93 32.98
CA SER A 186 33.46 15.18 33.99
C SER A 186 34.69 15.90 34.53
N SER A 187 34.95 17.16 34.16
CA SER A 187 36.09 17.93 34.67
C SER A 187 35.61 19.24 35.31
N GLY A 188 35.00 19.17 36.48
CA GLY A 188 34.49 20.39 37.09
C GLY A 188 33.90 20.26 38.49
N THR A 189 34.69 19.78 39.46
CA THR A 189 34.63 20.27 40.85
C THR A 189 35.84 19.74 41.62
N ASP A 190 36.91 20.53 41.67
CA ASP A 190 37.69 20.61 42.91
C ASP A 190 38.12 22.07 43.12
N LYS A 191 37.36 22.75 43.97
CA LYS A 191 37.73 24.03 44.56
C LYS A 191 37.51 23.90 46.06
N GLY A 192 38.61 23.59 46.75
CA GLY A 192 39.07 24.16 48.00
C GLY A 192 38.04 24.56 49.06
N LYS A 193 38.15 23.94 50.23
CA LYS A 193 37.85 24.56 51.51
C LYS A 193 38.88 24.13 52.55
N VAL A 194 39.57 25.16 53.07
CA VAL A 194 40.18 25.35 54.41
C VAL A 194 41.24 24.33 54.85
#